data_AF-A0A1J4WQ00-F1
#
_entry.id   AF-A0A1J4WQ00-F1
#
_cell.length_a   1.000
_cell.length_b   1.000
_cell.length_c   1.000
_cell.angle_alpha   90.00
_cell.angle_beta   90.00
_cell.angle_gamma   90.00
#
_symmetry.space_group_name_H-M   'P 1'
#
loop_
_entity.id
_entity.type
_entity.pdbx_description
1 polymer ?
#
loop_
_entity_poly.entity_id
_entity_poly.type
_entity_poly.pdbx_seq_one_letter_code
_entity_poly.pdbx_strand_id
1 'polypeptide(L)'
;MKYERKASHGIYDHKFHLCWITKYRFPVLTGDVGIRLRDLVKQVCQEQSVEIIQGHVRPEHVHLVASVPPHLSISKLLQYIKGRTGRKLLQEFEHLRKRYYGGHLWSRGFYSATSGNITDQMIIDYVKNQDREAEDDDNFEVSG
;
A
#
# COMPACT_ATOMS: atom_id res chain seq x y z
N MET A 1 20.98 -3.41 -8.35
CA MET A 1 20.28 -2.93 -7.13
C MET A 1 19.83 -1.46 -7.27
N LYS A 2 18.79 -1.13 -8.06
CA LYS A 2 18.34 0.27 -8.23
C LYS A 2 16.96 0.58 -7.60
N TYR A 3 16.37 -0.39 -6.87
CA TYR A 3 14.98 -0.32 -6.42
C TYR A 3 14.76 -0.69 -4.94
N GLU A 4 15.83 -0.88 -4.18
CA GLU A 4 15.77 -1.27 -2.77
C GLU A 4 15.77 -0.04 -1.86
N ARG A 5 14.93 -0.03 -0.83
CA ARG A 5 14.79 1.06 0.14
C ARG A 5 15.48 0.69 1.44
N LYS A 6 16.12 1.68 2.07
CA LYS A 6 16.78 1.52 3.38
C LYS A 6 15.83 1.90 4.52
N ALA A 7 15.82 1.08 5.56
CA ALA A 7 15.29 1.36 6.89
C ALA A 7 16.45 1.36 7.90
N SER A 8 16.19 1.75 9.15
CA SER A 8 17.24 1.86 10.19
C SER A 8 18.06 0.58 10.40
N HIS A 9 17.45 -0.60 10.21
CA HIS A 9 18.10 -1.89 10.41
C HIS A 9 17.82 -2.87 9.26
N GLY A 10 17.67 -2.38 8.03
CA GLY A 10 17.45 -3.29 6.91
C GLY A 10 17.28 -2.61 5.55
N ILE A 11 17.37 -3.44 4.52
CA ILE A 11 17.08 -3.08 3.14
C ILE A 11 15.84 -3.88 2.72
N TYR A 12 14.89 -3.25 2.04
CA TYR A 12 13.65 -3.90 1.64
C TYR A 12 13.18 -3.46 0.26
N ASP A 13 12.50 -4.36 -0.46
CA ASP A 13 11.78 -4.06 -1.70
C ASP A 13 10.36 -4.62 -1.65
N HIS A 14 9.49 -3.94 -0.89
CA HIS A 14 8.12 -4.36 -0.63
C HIS A 14 7.14 -3.56 -1.48
N LYS A 15 6.89 -3.96 -2.72
CA LYS A 15 5.90 -3.31 -3.59
C LYS A 15 4.59 -4.10 -3.62
N PHE A 16 3.48 -3.38 -3.51
CA PHE A 16 2.15 -3.97 -3.52
C PHE A 16 1.23 -3.26 -4.49
N HIS A 17 0.41 -4.03 -5.21
CA HIS A 17 -0.79 -3.56 -5.89
C HIS A 17 -1.98 -3.70 -4.95
N LEU A 18 -2.58 -2.56 -4.59
CA LEU A 18 -3.73 -2.46 -3.72
C LEU A 18 -4.93 -1.99 -4.51
N CYS A 19 -6.11 -2.56 -4.22
CA CYS A 19 -7.36 -2.06 -4.76
C CYS A 19 -8.47 -2.10 -3.70
N TRP A 20 -9.28 -1.04 -3.65
CA TRP A 20 -10.49 -1.01 -2.83
C TRP A 20 -11.60 -0.26 -3.56
N ILE A 21 -12.84 -0.58 -3.20
CA ILE A 21 -14.03 -0.13 -3.92
C ILE A 21 -14.96 0.67 -3.00
N THR A 22 -15.75 1.57 -3.59
CA THR A 22 -16.84 2.24 -2.90
C THR A 22 -17.89 1.20 -2.46
N LYS A 23 -18.56 1.47 -1.35
CA LYS A 23 -19.67 0.62 -0.89
C LYS A 23 -20.76 0.65 -1.98
N TYR A 24 -21.25 -0.54 -2.33
CA TYR A 24 -22.21 -0.76 -3.41
C TYR A 24 -21.73 -0.36 -4.82
N ARG A 25 -20.42 -0.10 -5.01
CA ARG A 25 -19.83 0.32 -6.29
C ARG A 25 -20.48 1.55 -6.92
N PHE A 26 -21.00 2.48 -6.11
CA PHE A 26 -21.51 3.73 -6.67
C PHE A 26 -20.36 4.54 -7.31
N PRO A 27 -20.56 5.13 -8.51
CA PRO A 27 -19.54 5.88 -9.23
C PRO A 27 -19.45 7.33 -8.70
N VAL A 28 -18.97 7.49 -7.47
CA VAL A 28 -18.96 8.78 -6.75
C VAL A 28 -17.61 9.48 -6.73
N LEU A 29 -16.53 8.81 -7.13
CA LEU A 29 -15.16 9.31 -7.04
C LEU A 29 -14.76 10.13 -8.27
N THR A 30 -15.62 11.06 -8.68
CA THR A 30 -15.43 11.89 -9.86
C THR A 30 -15.28 13.37 -9.49
N GLY A 31 -14.75 14.18 -10.41
CA GLY A 31 -14.54 15.62 -10.20
C GLY A 31 -13.79 15.92 -8.90
N ASP A 32 -14.31 16.87 -8.13
CA ASP A 32 -13.71 17.33 -6.87
C ASP A 32 -13.57 16.22 -5.82
N VAL A 33 -14.51 15.25 -5.78
CA VAL A 33 -14.43 14.11 -4.86
C VAL A 33 -13.22 13.25 -5.18
N GLY A 34 -12.99 12.97 -6.47
CA GLY A 34 -11.84 12.18 -6.92
C GLY A 34 -10.51 12.88 -6.66
N ILE A 35 -10.44 14.19 -6.93
CA ILE A 35 -9.24 15.01 -6.64
C ILE A 35 -8.95 15.01 -5.14
N ARG A 36 -9.96 15.26 -4.32
CA ARG A 36 -9.81 15.32 -2.87
C ARG A 36 -9.41 13.97 -2.27
N LEU A 37 -9.98 12.88 -2.78
CA LEU A 37 -9.59 11.52 -2.41
C LEU A 37 -8.11 11.27 -2.68
N ARG A 38 -7.62 11.59 -3.89
CA ARG A 38 -6.22 11.43 -4.27
C ARG A 38 -5.29 12.13 -3.28
N ASP A 39 -5.61 13.36 -2.92
CA ASP A 39 -4.77 14.17 -2.03
C ASP A 39 -4.76 13.62 -0.61
N LEU A 40 -5.91 13.16 -0.10
CA LEU A 40 -6.01 12.49 1.19
C LEU A 40 -5.24 11.16 1.23
N VAL A 41 -5.27 10.37 0.15
CA VAL A 41 -4.49 9.12 0.03
C VAL A 41 -2.99 9.46 0.09
N LYS A 42 -2.54 10.46 -0.67
CA LYS A 42 -1.13 10.92 -0.64
C LYS A 42 -0.69 11.33 0.77
N GLN A 43 -1.53 12.08 1.49
CA GLN A 43 -1.24 12.49 2.87
C GLN A 43 -1.08 11.29 3.81
N VAL A 44 -2.00 10.32 3.77
CA VAL A 44 -1.90 9.11 4.60
C VAL A 44 -0.63 8.33 4.26
N CYS A 45 -0.34 8.13 2.97
CA CYS A 45 0.86 7.41 2.57
C CYS A 45 2.14 8.10 3.06
N GLN A 46 2.22 9.43 2.90
CA GLN A 46 3.36 10.22 3.39
C GLN A 46 3.56 10.08 4.90
N GLU A 47 2.49 10.21 5.69
CA GLU A 47 2.55 10.06 7.15
C GLU A 47 2.96 8.65 7.60
N GLN A 48 2.67 7.64 6.79
CA GLN A 48 3.03 6.25 7.06
C GLN A 48 4.33 5.82 6.38
N SER A 49 5.12 6.76 5.84
CA SER A 49 6.36 6.50 5.09
C SER A 49 6.20 5.53 3.91
N VAL A 50 4.98 5.44 3.37
CA VAL A 50 4.62 4.67 2.18
C VAL A 50 4.89 5.51 0.95
N GLU A 51 5.68 4.97 0.03
CA GLU A 51 5.98 5.62 -1.24
C GLU A 51 4.97 5.16 -2.29
N ILE A 52 4.27 6.11 -2.92
CA ILE A 52 3.34 5.81 -4.01
C ILE A 52 4.13 5.75 -5.31
N ILE A 53 4.12 4.59 -5.96
CA ILE A 53 4.76 4.37 -7.27
C ILE A 53 3.80 4.80 -8.37
N GLN A 54 2.54 4.37 -8.29
CA GLN A 54 1.48 4.74 -9.24
C GLN A 54 0.12 4.69 -8.54
N GLY A 55 -0.79 5.58 -8.88
CA GLY A 55 -2.15 5.57 -8.34
C GLY A 55 -3.18 6.00 -9.38
N HIS A 56 -4.36 5.41 -9.33
CA HIS A 56 -5.47 5.78 -10.21
C HIS A 56 -6.81 5.69 -9.47
N VAL A 57 -7.59 6.77 -9.57
CA VAL A 57 -8.95 6.86 -9.02
C VAL A 57 -9.93 6.65 -10.17
N ARG A 58 -10.70 5.57 -10.11
CA ARG A 58 -11.85 5.31 -10.99
C ARG A 58 -13.13 5.70 -10.25
N PRO A 59 -14.25 5.93 -10.97
CA PRO A 59 -15.47 6.42 -10.34
C PRO A 59 -15.94 5.57 -9.13
N GLU A 60 -15.73 4.26 -9.16
CA GLU A 60 -16.18 3.32 -8.13
C GLU A 60 -15.06 2.58 -7.39
N HIS A 61 -13.79 2.78 -7.74
CA HIS A 61 -12.66 2.08 -7.14
C HIS A 61 -11.33 2.81 -7.26
N VAL A 62 -10.35 2.41 -6.45
CA VAL A 62 -9.00 2.98 -6.46
C VAL A 62 -7.99 1.86 -6.65
N HIS A 63 -7.02 2.07 -7.54
CA HIS A 63 -5.81 1.26 -7.65
C HIS A 63 -4.62 2.05 -7.14
N LEU A 64 -3.78 1.40 -6.33
CA LEU A 64 -2.56 1.98 -5.79
C LEU A 64 -1.43 0.97 -5.88
N VAL A 65 -0.34 1.32 -6.54
CA VAL A 65 0.93 0.60 -6.47
C VAL A 65 1.84 1.39 -5.54
N ALA A 66 2.29 0.77 -4.46
CA ALA A 66 3.07 1.45 -3.42
C ALA A 66 4.15 0.57 -2.82
N SER A 67 5.26 1.20 -2.41
CA SER A 67 6.28 0.59 -1.59
C SER A 67 5.96 0.81 -0.10
N VAL A 68 5.75 -0.29 0.63
CA VAL A 68 5.24 -0.27 2.02
C VAL A 68 6.34 -0.69 2.99
N PRO A 69 6.62 0.06 4.07
CA PRO A 69 7.62 -0.31 5.06
C PRO A 69 7.35 -1.70 5.69
N PRO A 70 8.39 -2.48 6.04
CA PRO A 70 8.24 -3.85 6.54
C PRO A 70 7.44 -3.96 7.84
N HIS A 71 7.46 -2.94 8.69
CA HIS A 71 6.72 -2.92 9.95
C HIS A 71 5.21 -2.62 9.79
N LEU A 72 4.79 -2.14 8.61
CA LEU A 72 3.42 -1.72 8.35
C LEU A 72 2.68 -2.78 7.53
N SER A 73 1.71 -3.46 8.14
CA SER A 73 0.89 -4.42 7.41
C SER A 73 -0.08 -3.75 6.44
N ILE A 74 -0.38 -4.44 5.34
CA ILE A 74 -1.30 -3.95 4.30
C ILE A 74 -2.71 -3.67 4.85
N SER A 75 -3.21 -4.57 5.70
CA SER A 75 -4.49 -4.37 6.39
C SER A 75 -4.49 -3.09 7.22
N LYS A 76 -3.37 -2.76 7.88
CA LYS A 76 -3.25 -1.55 8.69
C LYS A 76 -3.16 -0.29 7.84
N LEU A 77 -2.36 -0.31 6.77
CA LEU A 77 -2.30 0.78 5.80
C LEU A 77 -3.67 1.10 5.21
N LEU A 78 -4.41 0.08 4.76
CA LEU A 78 -5.75 0.28 4.20
C LEU A 78 -6.78 0.68 5.25
N GLN A 79 -6.63 0.27 6.52
CA GLN A 79 -7.42 0.82 7.62
C GLN A 79 -7.23 2.34 7.74
N TYR A 80 -5.98 2.82 7.71
CA TYR A 80 -5.69 4.26 7.77
C TYR A 80 -6.24 5.02 6.56
N ILE A 81 -5.98 4.51 5.35
CA ILE A 81 -6.43 5.15 4.10
C ILE A 81 -7.95 5.20 4.07
N LYS A 82 -8.64 4.06 4.18
CA LYS A 82 -10.10 3.97 4.07
C LYS A 82 -10.78 4.72 5.22
N GLY A 83 -10.23 4.66 6.43
CA GLY A 83 -10.76 5.37 7.59
C GLY A 83 -10.72 6.90 7.42
N ARG A 84 -9.56 7.45 7.08
CA ARG A 84 -9.41 8.90 6.90
C ARG A 84 -10.21 9.42 5.73
N THR A 85 -10.07 8.78 4.57
CA THR A 85 -10.74 9.23 3.33
C THR A 85 -12.26 9.10 3.45
N GLY A 86 -12.76 7.98 3.99
CA GLY A 86 -14.19 7.77 4.19
C GLY A 86 -14.80 8.85 5.09
N ARG A 87 -14.16 9.14 6.22
CA ARG A 87 -14.63 10.19 7.13
C ARG A 87 -14.58 11.58 6.50
N LYS A 88 -13.43 11.99 5.95
CA LYS A 88 -13.24 13.35 5.41
C LYS A 88 -14.15 13.63 4.23
N LEU A 89 -14.28 12.71 3.29
CA LEU A 89 -15.15 12.90 2.12
C LEU A 89 -16.63 12.99 2.51
N LEU A 90 -17.11 12.19 3.47
CA LEU A 90 -18.50 12.29 3.95
C LEU A 90 -18.76 13.59 4.74
N GLN A 91 -17.73 14.18 5.35
CA GLN A 91 -17.83 15.48 6.02
C GLN A 91 -17.87 16.63 5.01
N GLU A 92 -16.98 16.59 4.02
CA GLU A 92 -16.77 17.68 3.06
C GLU A 92 -17.83 17.70 1.94
N PHE A 93 -18.39 16.55 1.55
CA PHE A 93 -19.34 16.45 0.43
C PHE A 93 -20.72 15.96 0.89
N GLU A 94 -21.68 16.90 1.03
CA GLU A 94 -23.03 16.60 1.49
C GLU A 94 -23.76 15.55 0.63
N HIS A 95 -23.58 15.58 -0.68
CA HIS A 95 -24.22 14.62 -1.59
C HIS A 95 -23.74 13.17 -1.34
N LEU A 96 -22.49 12.98 -0.89
CA LEU A 96 -21.99 11.67 -0.47
C LEU A 96 -22.62 11.23 0.85
N ARG A 97 -22.74 12.15 1.82
CA ARG A 97 -23.39 11.87 3.11
C ARG A 97 -24.85 11.45 2.93
N LYS A 98 -25.58 12.12 2.04
CA LYS A 98 -26.96 11.76 1.67
C LYS A 98 -27.03 10.37 1.02
N ARG A 99 -26.10 10.04 0.12
CA ARG A 99 -26.05 8.73 -0.54
C ARG A 99 -25.65 7.60 0.40
N TYR A 100 -24.71 7.85 1.30
CA TYR A 100 -24.19 6.88 2.28
C TYR A 100 -24.72 7.19 3.68
N TYR A 101 -26.04 7.15 3.87
CA TYR A 101 -26.71 7.45 5.14
C TYR A 101 -26.18 6.64 6.34
N GLY A 102 -25.66 5.43 6.10
CA GLY A 102 -25.01 4.59 7.12
C GLY A 102 -23.56 4.98 7.45
N GLY A 103 -23.03 6.10 6.94
CA GLY A 103 -21.68 6.59 7.28
C GLY A 103 -20.52 5.78 6.70
N HIS A 104 -20.77 4.92 5.71
CA HIS A 104 -19.76 4.00 5.17
C HIS A 104 -19.56 4.21 3.66
N LEU A 105 -18.52 4.96 3.30
CA LEU A 105 -18.14 5.20 1.90
C LEU A 105 -17.54 3.95 1.22
N TRP A 106 -16.78 3.14 1.95
CA TRP A 106 -16.00 2.04 1.40
C TRP A 106 -16.63 0.68 1.67
N SER A 107 -16.40 -0.28 0.76
CA SER A 107 -16.64 -1.70 1.05
C SER A 107 -15.70 -2.18 2.16
N ARG A 108 -16.07 -3.26 2.87
CA ARG A 108 -15.26 -3.82 3.96
C ARG A 108 -13.93 -4.37 3.45
N GLY A 109 -13.96 -5.13 2.35
CA GLY A 109 -12.80 -5.80 1.79
C GLY A 109 -11.84 -4.87 1.02
N PHE A 110 -10.76 -5.48 0.56
CA PHE A 110 -9.78 -4.92 -0.37
C PHE A 110 -9.07 -6.07 -1.10
N TYR A 111 -8.37 -5.72 -2.17
CA TYR A 111 -7.44 -6.59 -2.88
C TYR A 111 -6.01 -6.13 -2.62
N SER A 112 -5.11 -7.09 -2.47
CA SER A 112 -3.68 -6.84 -2.39
C SER A 112 -2.91 -7.97 -3.07
N ALA A 113 -1.95 -7.61 -3.92
CA ALA A 113 -0.95 -8.52 -4.47
C ALA A 113 0.44 -7.91 -4.37
N THR A 114 1.45 -8.74 -4.18
CA THR A 114 2.85 -8.31 -4.27
C THR A 114 3.21 -8.04 -5.74
N SER A 115 4.12 -7.10 -5.95
CA SER A 115 4.69 -6.80 -7.26
C SER A 115 6.21 -6.87 -7.14
N GLY A 116 6.86 -7.68 -7.97
CA GLY A 116 8.31 -7.79 -7.97
C GLY A 116 8.79 -8.76 -9.03
N ASN A 117 9.80 -8.35 -9.80
CA ASN A 117 10.63 -9.25 -10.59
C ASN A 117 11.85 -9.58 -9.73
N ILE A 118 11.65 -10.39 -8.69
CA ILE A 118 12.78 -10.97 -7.96
C ILE A 118 13.20 -12.20 -8.76
N THR A 119 14.37 -12.14 -9.39
CA THR A 119 14.98 -13.31 -10.04
C THR A 119 15.74 -14.12 -9.00
N ASP A 120 15.81 -15.44 -9.17
CA ASP A 120 16.59 -16.32 -8.27
C ASP A 120 18.03 -15.82 -8.11
N GLN A 121 18.65 -15.30 -9.18
CA GLN A 121 19.98 -14.71 -9.13
C GLN A 121 20.11 -13.54 -8.13
N MET A 122 19.08 -12.69 -8.00
CA MET A 122 19.09 -11.58 -7.04
C MET A 122 19.00 -12.07 -5.60
N ILE A 123 18.29 -13.18 -5.35
CA ILE A 123 18.22 -13.81 -4.03
C ILE A 123 19.56 -14.46 -3.71
N ILE A 124 20.13 -15.22 -4.67
CA ILE A 124 21.44 -15.86 -4.54
C ILE A 124 22.54 -14.83 -4.28
N ASP A 125 22.55 -13.71 -5.03
CA ASP A 125 23.53 -12.63 -4.83
C ASP A 125 23.34 -11.96 -3.46
N TYR A 126 22.10 -11.83 -2.96
CA TYR A 126 21.85 -11.30 -1.62
C TYR A 126 22.43 -12.21 -0.53
N VAL A 127 22.20 -13.53 -0.63
CA VAL A 127 22.76 -14.54 0.30
C VAL A 127 24.29 -14.53 0.25
N LYS A 128 24.89 -14.66 -0.94
CA LYS A 128 26.37 -14.66 -1.10
C LYS A 128 27.07 -13.40 -0.58
N ASN A 129 26.39 -12.25 -0.62
CA ASN A 129 26.94 -11.00 -0.09
C ASN A 129 26.75 -10.87 1.44
N GLN A 130 25.93 -11.71 2.07
CA GLN A 130 25.86 -11.84 3.53
C GLN A 130 26.93 -12.81 4.08
N ASP A 131 27.39 -13.78 3.28
CA ASP A 131 28.34 -14.84 3.68
C ASP A 131 29.82 -14.39 3.78
N ARG A 132 30.10 -13.10 4.02
CA ARG A 132 31.46 -12.67 4.40
C ARG A 132 31.80 -12.93 5.88
N GLU A 133 30.92 -13.57 6.64
CA GLU A 133 31.16 -13.91 8.06
C GLU A 133 30.82 -15.35 8.51
N ALA A 134 30.39 -16.29 7.66
CA ALA A 134 30.35 -17.72 8.05
C ALA A 134 30.28 -18.63 6.82
N GLU A 135 31.07 -19.69 6.81
CA GLU A 135 30.98 -20.83 5.87
C GLU A 135 30.51 -22.06 6.66
N ASP A 136 29.39 -22.67 6.27
CA ASP A 136 29.15 -24.12 6.35
C ASP A 136 28.07 -24.56 5.33
N ASP A 137 28.21 -25.79 4.85
CA ASP A 137 27.55 -26.32 3.64
C ASP A 137 26.19 -26.99 3.94
N ASP A 138 25.23 -26.21 4.45
CA ASP A 138 23.81 -26.59 4.52
C ASP A 138 22.93 -25.35 4.21
N ASN A 139 21.85 -25.48 3.43
CA ASN A 139 21.07 -24.32 2.88
C ASN A 139 20.32 -23.48 3.94
N PHE A 140 20.54 -23.72 5.23
CA PHE A 140 19.99 -22.97 6.35
C PHE A 140 20.88 -23.10 7.58
N GLU A 141 21.95 -22.32 7.62
CA GLU A 141 22.94 -22.35 8.70
C GLU A 141 22.47 -21.64 9.97
N VAL A 142 22.94 -22.12 11.14
CA VAL A 142 22.71 -21.52 12.46
C VAL A 142 24.05 -21.27 13.13
N SER A 143 24.48 -20.00 13.17
CA SER A 143 25.73 -19.59 13.81
C SER A 143 25.64 -19.60 15.35
N GLY A 144 26.64 -20.18 16.00
CA GLY A 144 26.97 -20.04 17.43
C GLY A 144 28.41 -19.56 17.59
#